data_AF-A0A0T5YXL3-F1
#
_entry.id   AF-A0A0T5YXL3-F1
#
_cell.length_a   1.000
_cell.length_b   1.000
_cell.length_c   1.000
_cell.angle_alpha   90.00
_cell.angle_beta   90.00
_cell.angle_gamma   90.00
#
_symmetry.space_group_name_H-M   'P 1'
#
loop_
_entity.id
_entity.type
_entity.pdbx_description
1 polymer ?
#
loop_
_entity_poly.entity_id
_entity_poly.type
_entity_poly.pdbx_seq_one_letter_code
_entity_poly.pdbx_strand_id
1 'polypeptide(L)'
;MKIRNNLYATAFAATLFAISGCNSEPVKTNVCNPPEGHDLNQAMQQAKQDLSDICGYRFNAYFSQLMKIAEGDPQPANKEKFSDFMMWAHRTSLLSKRQARELYNRYFNVKYVSLMGDYNNCSTSCTRQQQLISEMQQELLDKEQGLLKISRDNSGYQRADRLLQETELVLEATCTACRSN
;
A
#
# COMPACT_ATOMS: atom_id res chain seq x y z
N MET A 1 -0.58 79.47 54.50
CA MET A 1 -1.36 80.13 53.43
C MET A 1 -0.42 80.60 52.32
N LYS A 2 -0.22 79.76 51.29
CA LYS A 2 0.05 80.14 49.90
C LYS A 2 -0.01 78.86 49.07
N ILE A 3 -1.05 78.78 48.26
CA ILE A 3 -1.32 77.74 47.26
C ILE A 3 -0.40 78.00 46.06
N ARG A 4 0.14 76.94 45.44
CA ARG A 4 0.36 76.87 43.99
C ARG A 4 0.52 75.41 43.53
N ASN A 5 -0.46 75.00 42.75
CA ASN A 5 -0.50 73.78 41.94
C ASN A 5 0.71 73.67 41.02
N ASN A 6 1.12 72.45 40.67
CA ASN A 6 1.15 72.07 39.26
C ASN A 6 1.15 70.56 39.02
N LEU A 7 0.34 70.22 38.03
CA LEU A 7 -0.09 68.94 37.50
C LEU A 7 0.86 68.56 36.37
N TYR A 8 1.45 67.35 36.37
CA TYR A 8 1.87 66.67 35.14
C TYR A 8 1.68 65.16 35.29
N ALA A 9 0.70 64.66 34.57
CA ALA A 9 0.47 63.26 34.27
C ALA A 9 1.37 62.85 33.10
N THR A 10 1.94 61.65 33.12
CA THR A 10 2.10 60.80 31.93
C THR A 10 2.30 59.34 32.36
N ALA A 11 1.29 58.52 32.05
CA ALA A 11 1.34 57.07 32.12
C ALA A 11 2.17 56.53 30.94
N PHE A 12 3.18 55.71 31.21
CA PHE A 12 3.88 54.95 30.18
C PHE A 12 3.08 53.68 29.87
N ALA A 13 2.42 53.67 28.71
CA ALA A 13 1.77 52.50 28.15
C ALA A 13 2.83 51.52 27.60
N ALA A 14 2.80 50.28 28.08
CA ALA A 14 3.59 49.18 27.55
C ALA A 14 2.88 48.57 26.33
N THR A 15 3.38 48.86 25.13
CA THR A 15 2.90 48.26 23.88
C THR A 15 3.76 47.04 23.54
N LEU A 16 3.25 45.84 23.86
CA LEU A 16 3.80 44.57 23.38
C LEU A 16 3.42 44.40 21.91
N PHE A 17 4.41 44.46 21.01
CA PHE A 17 4.24 44.04 19.62
C PHE A 17 4.22 42.51 19.54
N ALA A 18 3.04 41.94 19.33
CA ALA A 18 2.90 40.54 18.93
C ALA A 18 3.33 40.42 17.46
N ILE A 19 4.52 39.86 17.22
CA ILE A 19 4.97 39.44 15.90
C ILE A 19 4.14 38.21 15.50
N SER A 20 3.09 38.42 14.70
CA SER A 20 2.44 37.36 13.96
C SER A 20 3.41 36.86 12.88
N GLY A 21 4.14 35.79 13.18
CA GLY A 21 4.86 35.05 12.16
C GLY A 21 3.87 34.44 11.19
N CYS A 22 3.89 34.86 9.93
CA CYS A 22 3.23 34.13 8.85
C CYS A 22 3.91 32.76 8.75
N ASN A 23 3.30 31.74 9.34
CA ASN A 23 3.57 30.36 8.95
C ASN A 23 3.09 30.24 7.51
N SER A 24 4.02 30.40 6.57
CA SER A 24 3.74 30.20 5.16
C SER A 24 3.54 28.70 5.02
N GLU A 25 2.30 28.23 4.98
CA GLU A 25 2.04 26.89 4.48
C GLU A 25 2.65 26.85 3.07
N PRO A 26 3.61 25.95 2.80
CA PRO A 26 4.14 25.83 1.46
C PRO A 26 2.96 25.54 0.54
N VAL A 27 2.78 26.37 -0.48
CA VAL A 27 1.82 26.13 -1.55
C VAL A 27 2.16 24.74 -2.08
N LYS A 28 1.29 23.77 -1.81
CA LYS A 28 1.37 22.43 -2.41
C LYS A 28 1.10 22.62 -3.89
N THR A 29 2.13 22.93 -4.66
CA THR A 29 2.13 22.58 -6.07
C THR A 29 1.95 21.08 -6.10
N ASN A 30 0.80 20.61 -6.60
CA ASN A 30 0.47 19.19 -6.68
C ASN A 30 1.41 18.49 -7.68
N VAL A 31 2.64 18.28 -7.26
CA VAL A 31 3.61 17.47 -7.98
C VAL A 31 3.29 16.05 -7.58
N CYS A 32 2.63 15.31 -8.47
CA CYS A 32 2.17 13.94 -8.21
C CYS A 32 3.34 12.94 -8.09
N ASN A 33 4.41 13.25 -7.38
CA ASN A 33 5.59 12.41 -7.24
C ASN A 33 5.42 11.43 -6.08
N PRO A 34 5.68 10.12 -6.31
CA PRO A 34 5.71 9.15 -5.24
C PRO A 34 6.65 9.56 -4.09
N PRO A 35 6.32 9.20 -2.84
CA PRO A 35 7.12 9.59 -1.68
C PRO A 35 8.52 8.97 -1.73
N GLU A 36 9.49 9.68 -1.16
CA GLU A 36 10.87 9.21 -0.97
C GLU A 36 11.18 9.04 0.52
N GLY A 37 12.36 8.50 0.84
CA GLY A 37 12.82 8.26 2.21
C GLY A 37 12.65 6.81 2.66
N HIS A 38 12.78 6.58 3.98
CA HIS A 38 12.79 5.24 4.58
C HIS A 38 11.61 4.97 5.51
N ASP A 39 10.91 6.01 5.99
CA ASP A 39 9.76 5.84 6.87
C ASP A 39 8.50 5.50 6.06
N LEU A 40 8.09 4.23 6.13
CA LEU A 40 6.90 3.74 5.43
C LEU A 40 5.60 4.42 5.90
N ASN A 41 5.46 4.76 7.19
CA ASN A 41 4.23 5.36 7.70
C ASN A 41 4.06 6.79 7.16
N GLN A 42 5.16 7.57 7.20
CA GLN A 42 5.18 8.91 6.63
C GLN A 42 4.93 8.85 5.11
N ALA A 43 5.58 7.93 4.40
CA ALA A 43 5.38 7.73 2.97
C ALA A 43 3.93 7.36 2.63
N MET A 44 3.31 6.46 3.40
CA MET A 44 1.89 6.11 3.22
C MET A 44 0.96 7.29 3.50
N GLN A 45 1.24 8.12 4.50
CA GLN A 45 0.44 9.31 4.78
C GLN A 45 0.54 10.32 3.62
N GLN A 46 1.74 10.55 3.09
CA GLN A 46 1.96 11.41 1.93
C GLN A 46 1.22 10.87 0.70
N ALA A 47 1.37 9.57 0.41
CA ALA A 47 0.68 8.90 -0.68
C ALA A 47 -0.85 9.05 -0.57
N LYS A 48 -1.40 8.92 0.65
CA LYS A 48 -2.83 9.11 0.89
C LYS A 48 -3.27 10.55 0.58
N GLN A 49 -2.48 11.54 0.96
CA GLN A 49 -2.80 12.95 0.67
C GLN A 49 -2.79 13.22 -0.83
N ASP A 50 -1.73 12.81 -1.55
CA ASP A 50 -1.58 13.09 -2.98
C ASP A 50 -2.64 12.37 -3.82
N LEU A 51 -2.84 11.08 -3.55
CA LEU A 51 -3.76 10.24 -4.32
C LEU A 51 -5.23 10.58 -4.07
N SER A 52 -5.56 11.26 -2.97
CA SER A 52 -6.95 11.72 -2.71
C SER A 52 -7.34 12.94 -3.52
N ASP A 53 -6.36 13.65 -4.08
CA ASP A 53 -6.57 14.85 -4.89
C ASP A 53 -6.43 14.48 -6.39
N ILE A 54 -5.79 15.33 -7.19
CA ILE A 54 -5.65 15.15 -8.63
C ILE A 54 -4.74 13.98 -9.05
N CYS A 55 -4.01 13.35 -8.13
CA CYS A 55 -2.97 12.37 -8.46
C CYS A 55 -3.44 10.90 -8.48
N GLY A 56 -4.74 10.63 -8.30
CA GLY A 56 -5.29 9.26 -8.23
C GLY A 56 -4.89 8.35 -9.39
N TYR A 57 -4.72 8.90 -10.61
CA TYR A 57 -4.26 8.15 -11.79
C TYR A 57 -2.85 7.54 -11.64
N ARG A 58 -2.04 8.02 -10.68
CA ARG A 58 -0.70 7.50 -10.38
C ARG A 58 -0.67 6.44 -9.29
N PHE A 59 -1.82 5.92 -8.86
CA PHE A 59 -1.90 4.91 -7.79
C PHE A 59 -0.84 3.82 -7.89
N ASN A 60 -0.66 3.21 -9.08
CA ASN A 60 0.32 2.15 -9.29
C ASN A 60 1.77 2.61 -9.02
N ALA A 61 2.13 3.83 -9.43
CA ALA A 61 3.48 4.35 -9.20
C ALA A 61 3.73 4.60 -7.70
N TYR A 62 2.74 5.14 -6.99
CA TYR A 62 2.82 5.33 -5.55
C TYR A 62 2.88 4.00 -4.81
N PHE A 63 2.03 3.03 -5.17
CA PHE A 63 2.04 1.71 -4.56
C PHE A 63 3.39 1.00 -4.74
N SER A 64 3.95 0.98 -5.96
CA SER A 64 5.27 0.40 -6.22
C SER A 64 6.38 1.08 -5.43
N GLN A 65 6.30 2.40 -5.22
CA GLN A 65 7.28 3.11 -4.42
C GLN A 65 7.15 2.78 -2.92
N LEU A 66 5.92 2.68 -2.40
CA LEU A 66 5.68 2.25 -1.01
C LEU A 66 6.23 0.84 -0.76
N MET A 67 6.08 -0.08 -1.72
CA MET A 67 6.64 -1.43 -1.64
C MET A 67 8.18 -1.36 -1.52
N LYS A 68 8.86 -0.55 -2.34
CA LYS A 68 10.33 -0.35 -2.27
C LYS A 68 10.79 0.24 -0.94
N ILE A 69 10.06 1.22 -0.41
CA ILE A 69 10.38 1.80 0.91
C ILE A 69 10.25 0.72 1.99
N ALA A 70 9.20 -0.09 1.92
CA ALA A 70 8.97 -1.17 2.89
C ALA A 70 10.00 -2.31 2.80
N GLU A 71 10.60 -2.56 1.63
CA GLU A 71 11.74 -3.49 1.48
C GLU A 71 13.00 -2.97 2.19
N GLY A 72 13.15 -1.65 2.33
CA GLY A 72 14.27 -1.04 3.04
C GLY A 72 14.21 -1.24 4.55
N ASP A 73 13.01 -1.42 5.12
CA ASP A 73 12.79 -1.77 6.52
C ASP A 73 11.67 -2.83 6.67
N PRO A 74 12.01 -4.12 6.44
CA PRO A 74 11.02 -5.19 6.46
C PRO A 74 10.51 -5.46 7.88
N GLN A 75 9.19 -5.50 8.08
CA GLN A 75 8.59 -5.73 9.40
C GLN A 75 7.29 -6.55 9.28
N PRO A 76 7.00 -7.47 10.23
CA PRO A 76 5.72 -8.21 10.25
C PRO A 76 4.48 -7.33 10.14
N ALA A 77 4.51 -6.14 10.75
CA ALA A 77 3.41 -5.18 10.73
C ALA A 77 3.16 -4.56 9.33
N ASN A 78 4.11 -4.61 8.40
CA ASN A 78 3.95 -3.99 7.08
C ASN A 78 2.77 -4.60 6.29
N LYS A 79 2.50 -5.90 6.48
CA LYS A 79 1.32 -6.56 5.92
C LYS A 79 0.00 -5.90 6.31
N GLU A 80 -0.14 -5.56 7.59
CA GLU A 80 -1.32 -4.86 8.10
C GLU A 80 -1.40 -3.44 7.54
N LYS A 81 -0.28 -2.71 7.50
CA LYS A 81 -0.22 -1.37 6.89
C LYS A 81 -0.67 -1.37 5.42
N PHE A 82 -0.24 -2.36 4.64
CA PHE A 82 -0.67 -2.51 3.24
C PHE A 82 -2.13 -2.93 3.11
N SER A 83 -2.64 -3.80 4.00
CA SER A 83 -4.06 -4.10 4.07
C SER A 83 -4.89 -2.83 4.32
N ASP A 84 -4.49 -2.02 5.28
CA ASP A 84 -5.16 -0.74 5.60
C ASP A 84 -5.08 0.27 4.46
N PHE A 85 -3.94 0.33 3.78
CA PHE A 85 -3.77 1.17 2.59
C PHE A 85 -4.72 0.74 1.45
N MET A 86 -4.87 -0.57 1.20
CA MET A 86 -5.80 -1.09 0.19
C MET A 86 -7.27 -0.81 0.56
N MET A 87 -7.63 -0.99 1.84
CA MET A 87 -8.97 -0.68 2.32
C MET A 87 -9.26 0.81 2.23
N TRP A 88 -8.29 1.65 2.54
CA TRP A 88 -8.39 3.09 2.34
C TRP A 88 -8.58 3.44 0.85
N ALA A 89 -7.75 2.91 -0.05
CA ALA A 89 -7.83 3.17 -1.49
C ALA A 89 -9.18 2.74 -2.07
N HIS A 90 -9.77 1.67 -1.53
CA HIS A 90 -11.13 1.29 -1.87
C HIS A 90 -12.17 2.31 -1.39
N ARG A 91 -12.08 2.76 -0.12
CA ARG A 91 -13.03 3.73 0.45
C ARG A 91 -13.00 5.09 -0.25
N THR A 92 -11.86 5.47 -0.82
CA THR A 92 -11.70 6.71 -1.61
C THR A 92 -11.95 6.50 -3.11
N SER A 93 -12.47 5.34 -3.52
CA SER A 93 -12.79 5.00 -4.91
C SER A 93 -11.59 4.98 -5.87
N LEU A 94 -10.35 4.92 -5.36
CA LEU A 94 -9.15 4.70 -6.19
C LEU A 94 -9.09 3.27 -6.74
N LEU A 95 -9.62 2.32 -5.97
CA LEU A 95 -9.77 0.93 -6.37
C LEU A 95 -11.20 0.46 -6.11
N SER A 96 -11.71 -0.42 -6.98
CA SER A 96 -12.85 -1.26 -6.60
C SER A 96 -12.46 -2.21 -5.47
N LYS A 97 -13.46 -2.71 -4.72
CA LYS A 97 -13.25 -3.73 -3.68
C LYS A 97 -12.51 -4.96 -4.20
N ARG A 98 -12.82 -5.36 -5.44
CA ARG A 98 -12.18 -6.48 -6.13
C ARG A 98 -10.70 -6.21 -6.38
N GLN A 99 -10.37 -5.05 -6.96
CA GLN A 99 -8.97 -4.66 -7.23
C GLN A 99 -8.15 -4.57 -5.94
N ALA A 100 -8.68 -3.95 -4.88
CA ALA A 100 -7.99 -3.85 -3.59
C ALA A 100 -7.69 -5.23 -2.99
N ARG A 101 -8.67 -6.15 -3.05
CA ARG A 101 -8.52 -7.54 -2.59
C ARG A 101 -7.49 -8.31 -3.42
N GLU A 102 -7.58 -8.25 -4.75
CA GLU A 102 -6.66 -8.95 -5.65
C GLU A 102 -5.23 -8.44 -5.47
N LEU A 103 -5.05 -7.13 -5.39
CA LEU A 103 -3.73 -6.54 -5.19
C LEU A 103 -3.13 -6.95 -3.85
N TYR A 104 -3.91 -6.92 -2.76
CA TYR A 104 -3.45 -7.44 -1.47
C TYR A 104 -3.12 -8.93 -1.54
N ASN A 105 -4.00 -9.74 -2.14
CA ASN A 105 -3.82 -11.20 -2.18
C ASN A 105 -2.59 -11.61 -2.99
N ARG A 106 -2.35 -10.92 -4.10
CA ARG A 106 -1.20 -11.15 -4.98
C ARG A 106 0.11 -11.13 -4.21
N TYR A 107 0.32 -10.10 -3.38
CA TYR A 107 1.58 -9.91 -2.64
C TYR A 107 1.60 -10.50 -1.22
N PHE A 108 0.49 -10.43 -0.48
CA PHE A 108 0.49 -10.63 0.98
C PHE A 108 -0.37 -11.81 1.46
N ASN A 109 -1.08 -12.49 0.57
CA ASN A 109 -1.84 -13.70 0.92
C ASN A 109 -1.14 -14.95 0.39
N VAL A 110 -1.31 -16.06 1.13
CA VAL A 110 -0.81 -17.38 0.73
C VAL A 110 -1.56 -17.89 -0.51
N LYS A 111 -2.88 -17.64 -0.57
CA LYS A 111 -3.70 -18.08 -1.70
C LYS A 111 -3.40 -17.27 -2.96
N TYR A 112 -3.37 -17.95 -4.10
CA TYR A 112 -3.12 -17.34 -5.39
C TYR A 112 -4.37 -16.66 -5.96
N VAL A 113 -4.21 -15.49 -6.57
CA VAL A 113 -5.27 -14.84 -7.34
C VAL A 113 -5.54 -15.62 -8.62
N SER A 114 -4.49 -16.14 -9.26
CA SER A 114 -4.62 -16.97 -10.48
C SER A 114 -5.46 -18.25 -10.25
N LEU A 115 -5.49 -18.78 -9.02
CA LEU A 115 -6.34 -19.91 -8.62
C LEU A 115 -7.81 -19.56 -8.38
N MET A 116 -8.20 -18.28 -8.36
CA MET A 116 -9.59 -17.88 -8.12
C MET A 116 -10.50 -18.03 -9.34
N GLY A 117 -9.97 -18.53 -10.47
CA GLY A 117 -10.74 -18.83 -11.68
C GLY A 117 -11.46 -20.19 -11.64
N ASP A 118 -12.29 -20.44 -12.66
CA ASP A 118 -13.03 -21.68 -12.79
C ASP A 118 -12.15 -22.82 -13.35
N TYR A 119 -11.66 -23.68 -12.46
CA TYR A 119 -10.89 -24.89 -12.79
C TYR A 119 -11.64 -26.16 -12.37
N ASN A 120 -12.93 -26.21 -12.72
CA ASN A 120 -13.87 -27.20 -12.17
C ASN A 120 -14.15 -28.39 -13.12
N ASN A 121 -13.63 -28.38 -14.35
CA ASN A 121 -13.81 -29.49 -15.29
C ASN A 121 -12.54 -29.76 -16.11
N CYS A 122 -12.48 -30.97 -16.71
CA CYS A 122 -11.33 -31.42 -17.49
C CYS A 122 -10.99 -30.49 -18.68
N SER A 123 -12.01 -30.05 -19.44
CA SER A 123 -11.78 -29.29 -20.67
C SER A 123 -11.17 -27.91 -20.41
N THR A 124 -11.61 -27.22 -19.35
CA THR A 124 -11.05 -25.92 -18.95
C THR A 124 -9.72 -26.06 -18.23
N SER A 125 -9.62 -26.97 -17.25
CA SER A 125 -8.42 -27.11 -16.41
C SER A 125 -7.22 -27.59 -17.20
N CYS A 126 -7.41 -28.55 -18.10
CA CYS A 126 -6.28 -29.16 -18.83
C CYS A 126 -5.83 -28.38 -20.05
N THR A 127 -6.72 -27.60 -20.67
CA THR A 127 -6.33 -26.69 -21.76
C THR A 127 -5.51 -25.50 -21.24
N ARG A 128 -5.76 -25.06 -20.01
CA ARG A 128 -5.14 -23.88 -19.42
C ARG A 128 -4.08 -24.20 -18.35
N GLN A 129 -3.75 -25.47 -18.15
CA GLN A 129 -2.83 -25.91 -17.09
C GLN A 129 -1.50 -25.14 -17.12
N GLN A 130 -0.82 -25.12 -18.27
CA GLN A 130 0.48 -24.44 -18.41
C GLN A 130 0.37 -22.94 -18.15
N GLN A 131 -0.71 -22.31 -18.59
CA GLN A 131 -0.97 -20.90 -18.35
C GLN A 131 -1.16 -20.63 -16.85
N LEU A 132 -2.01 -21.40 -16.17
CA LEU A 132 -2.24 -21.25 -14.73
C LEU A 132 -0.95 -21.41 -13.93
N ILE A 133 -0.17 -22.45 -14.21
CA ILE A 133 1.10 -22.68 -13.51
C ILE A 133 2.08 -21.51 -13.74
N SER A 134 2.20 -21.02 -14.97
CA SER A 134 3.03 -19.85 -15.27
C SER A 134 2.56 -18.59 -14.52
N GLU A 135 1.25 -18.35 -14.48
CA GLU A 135 0.66 -17.23 -13.71
C GLU A 135 0.92 -17.36 -12.21
N MET A 136 0.83 -18.57 -11.65
CA MET A 136 1.16 -18.82 -10.25
C MET A 136 2.66 -18.67 -9.97
N GLN A 137 3.55 -19.11 -10.85
CA GLN A 137 4.99 -18.93 -10.71
C GLN A 137 5.35 -17.43 -10.70
N GLN A 138 4.76 -16.64 -11.59
CA GLN A 138 4.92 -15.19 -11.59
C GLN A 138 4.37 -14.56 -10.31
N GLU A 139 3.21 -14.99 -9.83
CA GLU A 139 2.64 -14.51 -8.58
C GLU A 139 3.47 -14.94 -7.35
N LEU A 140 4.20 -16.07 -7.39
CA LEU A 140 5.11 -16.45 -6.31
C LEU A 140 6.27 -15.44 -6.16
N LEU A 141 6.74 -14.82 -7.24
CA LEU A 141 7.72 -13.73 -7.19
C LEU A 141 7.14 -12.48 -6.50
N ASP A 142 5.87 -12.16 -6.77
CA ASP A 142 5.17 -11.08 -6.10
C ASP A 142 4.97 -11.41 -4.61
N LYS A 143 4.67 -12.67 -4.28
CA LYS A 143 4.58 -13.15 -2.89
C LYS A 143 5.93 -13.12 -2.19
N GLU A 144 7.04 -13.39 -2.87
CA GLU A 144 8.38 -13.19 -2.31
C GLU A 144 8.58 -11.73 -1.91
N GLN A 145 8.17 -10.79 -2.77
CA GLN A 145 8.23 -9.37 -2.43
C GLN A 145 7.39 -9.03 -1.20
N GLY A 146 6.10 -9.38 -1.18
CA GLY A 146 5.19 -8.99 -0.12
C GLY A 146 5.37 -9.76 1.19
N LEU A 147 5.42 -11.09 1.14
CA LEU A 147 5.53 -11.94 2.32
C LEU A 147 6.95 -11.91 2.89
N LEU A 148 7.98 -12.11 2.06
CA LEU A 148 9.35 -12.23 2.53
C LEU A 148 10.03 -10.86 2.67
N LYS A 149 10.17 -10.12 1.57
CA LYS A 149 11.00 -8.90 1.52
C LYS A 149 10.38 -7.71 2.24
N ILE A 150 9.05 -7.64 2.33
CA ILE A 150 8.36 -6.53 3.00
C ILE A 150 7.92 -6.90 4.42
N SER A 151 7.45 -8.14 4.62
CA SER A 151 6.76 -8.53 5.86
C SER A 151 7.54 -9.51 6.75
N ARG A 152 8.69 -10.05 6.30
CA ARG A 152 9.43 -11.12 7.00
C ARG A 152 8.57 -12.36 7.35
N ASP A 153 7.47 -12.59 6.63
CA ASP A 153 6.58 -13.75 6.77
C ASP A 153 7.14 -14.94 5.99
N ASN A 154 8.29 -15.47 6.47
CA ASN A 154 8.92 -16.67 5.92
C ASN A 154 7.92 -17.84 5.84
N SER A 155 7.12 -18.00 6.89
CA SER A 155 6.14 -19.09 6.99
C SER A 155 5.06 -18.97 5.91
N GLY A 156 4.57 -17.75 5.65
CA GLY A 156 3.58 -17.47 4.63
C GLY A 156 4.12 -17.73 3.25
N TYR A 157 5.35 -17.28 2.98
CA TYR A 157 6.02 -17.53 1.70
C TYR A 157 6.20 -19.03 1.44
N GLN A 158 6.71 -19.80 2.40
CA GLN A 158 6.87 -21.26 2.28
C GLN A 158 5.54 -21.99 2.07
N ARG A 159 4.45 -21.51 2.70
CA ARG A 159 3.11 -22.08 2.45
C ARG A 159 2.61 -21.77 1.03
N ALA A 160 2.94 -20.60 0.48
CA ALA A 160 2.57 -20.25 -0.88
C ALA A 160 3.35 -21.09 -1.91
N ASP A 161 4.67 -21.22 -1.73
CA ASP A 161 5.52 -22.08 -2.55
C ASP A 161 5.04 -23.54 -2.54
N ARG A 162 4.73 -24.09 -1.36
CA ARG A 162 4.14 -25.43 -1.25
C ARG A 162 2.80 -25.55 -1.97
N LEU A 163 1.92 -24.54 -1.84
CA LEU A 163 0.63 -24.54 -2.53
C LEU A 163 0.79 -24.56 -4.05
N LEU A 164 1.81 -23.89 -4.60
CA LEU A 164 2.15 -23.99 -6.02
C LEU A 164 2.53 -25.43 -6.39
N GLN A 165 3.46 -26.05 -5.66
CA GLN A 165 3.91 -27.42 -5.92
C GLN A 165 2.77 -28.45 -5.82
N GLU A 166 1.92 -28.31 -4.80
CA GLU A 166 0.73 -29.16 -4.61
C GLU A 166 -0.27 -28.97 -5.76
N THR A 167 -0.46 -27.73 -6.22
CA THR A 167 -1.34 -27.43 -7.35
C THR A 167 -0.81 -28.00 -8.65
N GLU A 168 0.49 -27.89 -8.93
CA GLU A 168 1.16 -28.48 -10.09
C GLU A 168 0.89 -30.00 -10.14
N LEU A 169 1.13 -30.69 -9.03
CA LEU A 169 0.92 -32.13 -8.91
C LEU A 169 -0.55 -32.53 -9.11
N VAL A 170 -1.48 -31.83 -8.45
CA VAL A 170 -2.92 -32.15 -8.53
C VAL A 170 -3.45 -31.90 -9.95
N LEU A 171 -3.03 -30.82 -10.60
CA LEU A 171 -3.44 -30.54 -11.98
C LEU A 171 -2.87 -31.57 -12.96
N GLU A 172 -1.62 -31.97 -12.80
CA GLU A 172 -1.01 -33.02 -13.63
C GLU A 172 -1.74 -34.36 -13.48
N ALA A 173 -2.01 -34.78 -12.24
CA ALA A 173 -2.77 -36.00 -11.97
C ALA A 173 -4.19 -35.93 -12.55
N THR A 174 -4.88 -34.81 -12.35
CA THR A 174 -6.22 -34.57 -12.89
C THR A 174 -6.24 -34.68 -14.41
N CYS A 175 -5.30 -34.03 -15.09
CA CYS A 175 -5.26 -34.03 -16.54
C CYS A 175 -4.81 -35.37 -17.13
N THR A 176 -3.98 -36.12 -16.42
CA THR A 176 -3.67 -37.51 -16.79
C THR A 176 -4.93 -38.37 -16.71
N ALA A 177 -5.70 -38.28 -15.62
CA ALA A 177 -6.94 -39.01 -15.45
C ALA A 177 -8.01 -38.64 -16.49
N CYS A 178 -8.10 -37.36 -16.87
CA CYS A 178 -9.02 -36.89 -17.91
C CYS A 178 -8.68 -37.42 -19.31
N ARG A 179 -7.41 -37.78 -19.58
CA ARG A 179 -6.98 -38.34 -20.87
C ARG A 179 -7.15 -39.86 -20.95
N SER A 180 -7.24 -40.54 -19.81
CA SER A 180 -7.42 -41.99 -19.72
C SER A 180 -8.90 -42.43 -19.77
N ASN A 181 -9.84 -41.49 -19.84
CA ASN A 181 -11.26 -41.70 -20.09
C ASN A 181 -11.64 -41.19 -21.48
#